data_AF-A0A438VL83-F1
#
_entry.id   AF-A0A438VL83-F1
#
_cell.length_a   1.000
_cell.length_b   1.000
_cell.length_c   1.000
_cell.angle_alpha   90.00
_cell.angle_beta   90.00
_cell.angle_gamma   90.00
#
_symmetry.space_group_name_H-M   'P 1'
#
loop_
_entity.id
_entity.type
_entity.pdbx_description
1 polymer ?
#
loop_
_entity_poly.entity_id
_entity_poly.type
_entity_poly.pdbx_seq_one_letter_code
_entity_poly.pdbx_strand_id
1 'polypeptide(L)'
;EVLGENIEKIREAKTASDIYALVPIDEQFNAIEQDEITKKIETEELLEHVQKVLNQMSEREQILIQLYYFEELNLSEIKEILGI
;
A
#
# COMPACT_ATOMS: atom_id res chain seq x y z
N GLU A 1 38.03 18.39 1.19
CA GLU A 1 36.69 19.03 1.33
C GLU A 1 36.13 18.74 2.71
N VAL A 2 35.52 19.74 3.34
CA VAL A 2 34.77 19.56 4.60
C VAL A 2 33.30 19.47 4.21
N LEU A 3 32.62 18.40 4.62
CA LEU A 3 31.27 18.05 4.16
C LEU A 3 30.16 19.06 4.54
N GLY A 4 30.44 20.11 5.31
CA GLY A 4 29.47 21.16 5.66
C GLY A 4 28.25 20.69 6.48
N GLU A 5 28.17 19.41 6.80
CA GLU A 5 27.03 18.77 7.48
C GLU A 5 27.19 18.78 9.00
N ASN A 6 26.05 18.69 9.68
CA ASN A 6 25.99 18.61 11.14
C ASN A 6 26.62 17.31 11.65
N ILE A 7 27.47 17.40 12.68
CA ILE A 7 28.18 16.28 13.32
C ILE A 7 27.21 15.17 13.76
N GLU A 8 25.99 15.51 14.18
CA GLU A 8 24.98 14.52 14.56
C GLU A 8 24.54 13.66 13.36
N LYS A 9 24.25 14.27 12.21
CA LYS A 9 23.91 13.54 10.98
C LYS A 9 25.04 12.62 10.52
N ILE A 10 26.29 13.09 10.64
CA ILE A 10 27.47 12.28 10.30
C ILE A 10 27.57 11.06 11.23
N ARG A 11 27.26 11.23 12.51
CA ARG A 11 27.27 10.15 13.50
C ARG A 11 26.15 9.13 13.27
N GLU A 12 24.96 9.59 12.93
CA GLU A 12 23.83 8.71 12.55
C GLU A 12 24.16 7.92 11.28
N ALA A 13 24.64 8.59 10.24
CA ALA A 13 25.04 7.93 8.99
C ALA A 13 26.13 6.90 9.21
N LYS A 14 27.11 7.19 10.08
CA LYS A 14 28.16 6.23 10.45
C LYS A 14 27.58 5.02 11.19
N THR A 15 26.69 5.25 12.15
CA THR A 15 26.06 4.16 12.91
C THR A 15 25.22 3.26 12.00
N ALA A 16 24.45 3.84 11.08
CA ALA A 16 23.71 3.09 10.07
C ALA A 16 24.65 2.31 9.14
N SER A 17 25.72 2.94 8.66
CA SER A 17 26.72 2.29 7.81
C SER A 17 27.40 1.10 8.50
N ASP A 18 27.72 1.23 9.78
CA ASP A 18 28.33 0.16 10.57
C ASP A 18 27.35 -1.01 10.76
N ILE A 19 26.05 -0.73 10.97
CA ILE A 19 25.00 -1.76 11.03
C ILE A 19 24.88 -2.50 9.68
N TYR A 20 24.81 -1.78 8.56
CA TYR A 20 24.77 -2.39 7.22
C TYR A 20 26.00 -3.23 6.88
N ALA A 21 27.16 -2.89 7.45
CA ALA A 21 28.42 -3.61 7.22
C ALA A 21 28.56 -4.88 8.07
N LEU A 22 27.91 -4.95 9.24
CA LEU A 22 28.03 -6.06 10.19
C LEU A 22 26.84 -7.04 10.15
N VAL A 23 25.66 -6.63 9.71
CA VAL A 23 24.51 -7.53 9.62
C VAL A 23 24.64 -8.43 8.38
N PRO A 24 24.52 -9.76 8.50
CA PRO A 24 24.53 -10.67 7.36
C PRO A 24 23.51 -10.27 6.30
N ILE A 25 23.88 -10.36 5.01
CA ILE A 25 23.00 -9.98 3.89
C ILE A 25 21.66 -10.74 3.95
N ASP A 26 21.68 -12.01 4.39
CA ASP A 26 20.47 -12.82 4.55
C ASP A 26 19.50 -12.24 5.58
N GLU A 27 19.99 -11.66 6.69
CA GLU A 27 19.15 -11.01 7.70
C GLU A 27 18.59 -9.68 7.21
N GLN A 28 19.39 -8.90 6.47
CA GLN A 28 18.92 -7.66 5.83
C GLN A 28 17.84 -7.94 4.78
N PHE A 29 18.07 -8.97 3.96
CA PHE A 29 17.15 -9.38 2.90
C PHE A 29 15.83 -9.87 3.48
N ASN A 30 15.87 -10.73 4.52
CA ASN A 30 14.67 -11.20 5.19
C ASN A 30 13.89 -10.06 5.86
N ALA A 31 14.57 -9.09 6.49
CA ALA A 31 13.91 -7.95 7.12
C ALA A 31 13.20 -7.02 6.11
N ILE A 32 13.75 -6.88 4.90
CA ILE A 32 13.18 -6.06 3.83
C ILE A 32 12.06 -6.82 3.10
N GLU A 33 12.27 -8.10 2.76
CA GLU A 33 11.30 -8.88 1.98
C GLU A 33 10.12 -9.42 2.81
N GLN A 34 10.31 -9.80 4.09
CA GLN A 34 9.19 -10.36 4.88
C GLN A 34 8.03 -9.39 4.98
N ASP A 35 8.33 -8.11 5.15
CA ASP A 35 7.34 -7.06 5.26
C ASP A 35 6.59 -6.84 3.95
N GLU A 36 7.26 -6.92 2.80
CA GLU A 36 6.64 -6.76 1.48
C GLU A 36 5.82 -7.98 1.06
N ILE A 37 6.35 -9.19 1.28
CA ILE A 37 5.66 -10.45 0.95
C ILE A 37 4.39 -10.59 1.80
N THR A 38 4.48 -10.31 3.10
CA THR A 38 3.32 -10.40 4.01
C THR A 38 2.24 -9.40 3.61
N LYS A 39 2.60 -8.13 3.39
CA LYS A 39 1.65 -7.09 2.94
C LYS A 39 0.98 -7.45 1.62
N LYS A 40 1.72 -8.07 0.70
CA LYS A 40 1.16 -8.55 -0.57
C LYS A 40 0.10 -9.62 -0.34
N ILE A 41 0.39 -10.64 0.47
CA ILE A 41 -0.55 -11.71 0.80
C ILE A 41 -1.80 -11.13 1.47
N GLU A 42 -1.63 -10.26 2.46
CA GLU A 42 -2.75 -9.60 3.15
C GLU A 42 -3.63 -8.81 2.17
N THR A 43 -3.02 -8.11 1.22
CA THR A 43 -3.75 -7.35 0.19
C THR A 43 -4.52 -8.27 -0.77
N GLU A 44 -3.92 -9.39 -1.17
CA GLU A 44 -4.57 -10.40 -2.01
C GLU A 44 -5.77 -11.04 -1.30
N GLU A 45 -5.62 -11.42 -0.03
CA GLU A 45 -6.70 -11.95 0.79
C GLU A 45 -7.82 -10.92 0.99
N LEU A 46 -7.47 -9.66 1.28
CA LEU A 46 -8.44 -8.59 1.39
C LEU A 46 -9.26 -8.43 0.10
N LEU A 47 -8.58 -8.41 -1.05
CA LEU A 47 -9.23 -8.29 -2.35
C LEU A 47 -10.18 -9.46 -2.62
N GLU A 48 -9.79 -10.69 -2.26
CA GLU A 48 -10.65 -11.88 -2.39
C GLU A 48 -11.93 -11.74 -1.56
N HIS A 49 -11.81 -11.25 -0.31
CA HIS A 49 -12.98 -11.04 0.56
C HIS A 49 -13.89 -9.93 0.01
N VAL A 50 -13.32 -8.84 -0.48
CA VAL A 50 -14.09 -7.76 -1.12
C VAL A 50 -14.84 -8.31 -2.33
N GLN A 51 -14.18 -9.07 -3.21
CA GLN A 51 -14.83 -9.69 -4.38
C GLN A 51 -15.96 -10.63 -3.98
N LYS A 52 -15.79 -11.45 -2.93
CA LYS A 52 -16.86 -12.34 -2.42
C LYS A 52 -18.10 -11.55 -2.00
N VAL A 53 -17.92 -10.40 -1.33
CA VAL A 53 -19.03 -9.54 -0.92
C VAL A 53 -19.70 -8.89 -2.13
N LEU A 54 -18.91 -8.33 -3.07
CA LEU A 54 -19.45 -7.71 -4.28
C LEU A 54 -20.26 -8.70 -5.13
N ASN A 55 -19.82 -9.96 -5.22
CA ASN A 55 -20.53 -11.01 -5.95
C ASN A 55 -21.89 -11.41 -5.35
N GLN A 56 -22.18 -11.04 -4.10
CA GLN A 56 -23.49 -11.25 -3.48
C GLN A 56 -24.48 -10.12 -3.80
N MET A 57 -23.97 -8.99 -4.29
CA MET A 57 -24.76 -7.82 -4.66
C MET A 57 -25.37 -8.03 -6.05
N SER A 58 -26.48 -7.35 -6.32
CA SER A 58 -27.06 -7.28 -7.66
C SER A 58 -26.14 -6.50 -8.62
N GLU A 59 -26.27 -6.76 -9.93
CA GLU A 59 -25.53 -6.04 -10.97
C GLU A 59 -25.69 -4.51 -10.84
N ARG A 60 -26.89 -4.04 -10.47
CA ARG A 60 -27.17 -2.62 -10.24
C ARG A 60 -26.37 -2.05 -9.05
N GLU A 61 -26.27 -2.79 -7.97
CA GLU A 61 -25.50 -2.38 -6.78
C GLU A 61 -24.00 -2.41 -7.05
N GLN A 62 -23.51 -3.37 -7.84
CA GLN A 62 -22.10 -3.41 -8.28
C GLN A 62 -21.75 -2.19 -9.14
N ILE A 63 -22.62 -1.82 -10.09
CA ILE A 63 -22.44 -0.61 -10.91
C ILE A 63 -22.43 0.65 -10.03
N LEU A 64 -23.31 0.74 -9.03
CA LEU A 64 -23.33 1.86 -8.08
C LEU A 64 -21.99 1.97 -7.33
N ILE A 65 -21.48 0.86 -6.79
CA ILE A 65 -20.17 0.81 -6.10
C ILE A 65 -19.05 1.28 -7.04
N GLN A 66 -19.05 0.81 -8.30
CA GLN A 66 -18.04 1.20 -9.28
C GLN A 66 -18.09 2.69 -9.59
N LEU A 67 -19.27 3.25 -9.86
CA LEU A 67 -19.39 4.69 -10.14
C LEU A 67 -18.97 5.55 -8.94
N TYR A 68 -19.24 5.09 -7.72
CA TYR A 68 -18.91 5.84 -6.51
C TYR A 68 -17.42 5.79 -6.15
N TYR A 69 -16.79 4.60 -6.21
CA TYR A 69 -15.40 4.42 -5.77
C TYR A 69 -14.37 4.47 -6.90
N PHE A 70 -14.71 4.03 -8.11
CA PHE A 70 -13.77 3.99 -9.24
C PHE A 70 -13.84 5.26 -10.08
N GLU A 71 -15.05 5.74 -10.38
CA GLU A 71 -15.26 6.99 -11.13
C GLU A 71 -15.35 8.23 -10.23
N GLU A 72 -15.29 8.04 -8.90
CA GLU A 72 -15.35 9.10 -7.89
C GLU A 72 -16.58 10.03 -7.99
N LEU A 73 -17.69 9.51 -8.52
CA LEU A 73 -18.92 10.27 -8.73
C LEU A 73 -19.73 10.42 -7.44
N ASN A 74 -20.43 11.54 -7.32
CA ASN A 74 -21.39 11.75 -6.24
C ASN A 74 -22.75 11.10 -6.55
N LEU A 75 -23.56 10.87 -5.52
CA LEU A 75 -24.85 10.18 -5.67
C LEU A 75 -25.83 10.87 -6.63
N SER A 76 -25.73 12.19 -6.80
CA SER A 76 -26.58 12.94 -7.73
C SER A 76 -26.18 12.64 -9.18
N GLU A 77 -24.88 12.66 -9.48
CA GLU A 77 -24.34 12.29 -10.80
C GLU A 77 -24.66 10.83 -11.14
N ILE A 78 -24.54 9.93 -10.17
CA ILE A 78 -24.88 8.52 -10.36
C ILE A 78 -26.37 8.35 -10.64
N LYS A 79 -27.22 9.11 -9.96
CA LYS A 79 -28.67 9.08 -10.18
C LYS A 79 -29.01 9.52 -11.60
N GLU A 80 -28.36 10.57 -12.11
CA GLU A 80 -28.50 11.02 -13.50
C GLU A 80 -28.06 9.95 -14.51
N ILE A 81 -26.92 9.29 -14.27
CA ILE A 81 -26.39 8.22 -15.12
C ILE A 81 -27.32 6.99 -15.12
N LEU A 82 -27.84 6.62 -13.95
CA LEU A 82 -28.73 5.45 -13.80
C LEU A 82 -30.19 5.74 -14.19
N GLY A 83 -30.54 6.98 -14.57
CA GLY A 83 -31.85 7.36 -15.08
C GLY A 83 -33.00 7.24 -14.08
N ILE A 84 -32.72 7.47 -12.80
CA ILE A 84 -33.68 7.39 -11.68
C ILE A 84 -33.88 8.74 -10.98
#